data_AF-A0A0S2KSP8-F1
#
_entry.id   AF-A0A0S2KSP8-F1
#
_cell.length_a   1.000
_cell.length_b   1.000
_cell.length_c   1.000
_cell.angle_alpha   90.00
_cell.angle_beta   90.00
_cell.angle_gamma   90.00
#
_symmetry.space_group_name_H-M   'P 1'
#
loop_
_entity.id
_entity.type
_entity.pdbx_description
1 polymer ?
#
loop_
_entity_poly.entity_id
_entity_poly.type
_entity_poly.pdbx_seq_one_letter_code
_entity_poly.pdbx_strand_id
1 'polypeptide(L)'
;SEVTAALRVTDGALVVVDSVEGVCVQTETVLRQALTERIKPVMTVNKLDRCFLELQQDGEDMYQAFSRIIETANVIMATYQDDQLGDACVYPEKGTVAFSAGLHGWAFTLNRFASMYSRKFGVEHEKMCSRLWGDNFFNKAEKKWSKKASSGGVRAFCEFIIKPIKRIIELAMSDKVDELSKLLASLGLKLTTEEKDLRQKPLMKRVLQKWLPADQALLEMMVLHLPSPATAQKYRAELLYEGPQDDVCCTA
;
A
#
# COMPACT_ATOMS: atom_id res chain seq x y z
N SER A 1 22.46 -15.98 -12.07
CA SER A 1 22.36 -14.89 -11.08
C SER A 1 21.49 -15.38 -9.92
N GLU A 2 21.83 -15.05 -8.68
CA GLU A 2 21.02 -15.41 -7.49
C GLU A 2 19.57 -14.90 -7.61
N VAL A 3 19.40 -13.71 -8.20
CA VAL A 3 18.08 -13.12 -8.46
C VAL A 3 17.25 -14.03 -9.37
N THR A 4 17.80 -14.50 -10.49
CA THR A 4 17.09 -15.40 -11.42
C THR A 4 16.70 -16.72 -10.76
N ALA A 5 17.59 -17.30 -9.96
CA ALA A 5 17.30 -18.54 -9.24
C ALA A 5 16.15 -18.35 -8.24
N ALA A 6 16.13 -17.22 -7.52
CA ALA A 6 15.05 -16.88 -6.60
C ALA A 6 13.71 -16.67 -7.34
N LEU A 7 13.72 -16.00 -8.49
CA LEU A 7 12.51 -15.76 -9.29
C LEU A 7 11.90 -17.07 -9.82
N ARG A 8 12.74 -18.02 -10.25
CA ARG A 8 12.24 -19.32 -10.75
C ARG A 8 11.48 -20.16 -9.72
N VAL A 9 11.74 -19.97 -8.43
CA VAL A 9 11.07 -20.71 -7.34
C VAL A 9 9.96 -19.91 -6.66
N THR A 10 9.67 -18.69 -7.11
CA THR A 10 8.75 -17.76 -6.46
C THR A 10 7.55 -17.47 -7.35
N ASP A 11 6.34 -17.47 -6.79
CA ASP A 11 5.08 -17.23 -7.54
C ASP A 11 4.58 -15.77 -7.52
N GLY A 12 5.07 -14.98 -6.55
CA GLY A 12 4.69 -13.58 -6.37
C GLY A 12 5.81 -12.74 -5.78
N ALA A 13 5.84 -11.45 -6.10
CA ALA A 13 6.89 -10.54 -5.65
C ALA A 13 6.32 -9.31 -4.94
N LEU A 14 6.95 -8.90 -3.83
CA LEU A 14 6.72 -7.58 -3.23
C LEU A 14 7.75 -6.60 -3.76
N VAL A 15 7.29 -5.63 -4.55
CA VAL A 15 8.11 -4.53 -5.07
C VAL A 15 8.13 -3.39 -4.07
N VAL A 16 9.30 -3.08 -3.52
CA VAL A 16 9.49 -1.96 -2.57
C VAL A 16 10.04 -0.76 -3.33
N VAL A 17 9.31 0.35 -3.29
CA VAL A 17 9.67 1.59 -4.00
C VAL A 17 9.74 2.75 -3.00
N ASP A 18 10.79 3.56 -3.11
CA ASP A 18 10.99 4.71 -2.23
C ASP A 18 9.99 5.83 -2.55
N SER A 19 9.40 6.44 -1.52
CA SER A 19 8.42 7.54 -1.67
C SER A 19 9.01 8.84 -2.21
N VAL A 20 10.33 9.01 -2.17
CA VAL A 20 11.08 10.18 -2.63
C VAL A 20 11.84 9.88 -3.92
N GLU A 21 12.58 8.77 -3.97
CA GLU A 21 13.38 8.42 -5.17
C GLU A 21 12.52 7.83 -6.29
N GLY A 22 11.39 7.20 -5.95
CA GLY A 22 10.51 6.54 -6.92
C GLY A 22 11.13 5.28 -7.50
N VAL A 23 10.75 4.96 -8.75
CA VAL A 23 11.21 3.75 -9.44
C VAL A 23 12.59 3.98 -10.05
N CYS A 24 13.60 3.32 -9.47
CA CYS A 24 14.98 3.37 -9.95
C CYS A 24 15.27 2.29 -11.00
N VAL A 25 16.37 2.44 -11.76
CA VAL A 25 16.82 1.50 -12.82
C VAL A 25 16.95 0.06 -12.34
N GLN A 26 17.38 -0.13 -11.08
CA GLN A 26 17.49 -1.47 -10.49
C GLN A 26 16.11 -2.08 -10.23
N THR A 27 15.16 -1.31 -9.69
CA THR A 27 13.77 -1.75 -9.49
C THR A 27 13.14 -2.13 -10.81
N GLU A 28 13.33 -1.32 -11.86
CA GLU A 28 12.85 -1.62 -13.21
C GLU A 28 13.46 -2.93 -13.76
N THR A 29 14.78 -3.09 -13.63
CA THR A 29 15.48 -4.28 -14.15
C THR A 29 15.00 -5.56 -13.49
N VAL A 30 14.85 -5.56 -12.16
CA VAL A 30 14.38 -6.73 -11.41
C VAL A 30 12.89 -6.97 -11.66
N LEU A 31 12.08 -5.91 -11.74
CA LEU A 31 10.65 -6.03 -12.06
C LEU A 31 10.44 -6.62 -13.46
N ARG A 32 11.21 -6.18 -14.46
CA ARG A 32 11.20 -6.77 -15.79
C ARG A 32 11.53 -8.27 -15.75
N GLN A 33 12.59 -8.66 -15.05
CA GLN A 33 12.96 -10.07 -14.90
C GLN A 33 11.84 -10.89 -14.24
N ALA A 34 11.19 -10.34 -13.20
CA ALA A 34 10.09 -11.00 -12.53
C ALA A 34 8.88 -11.21 -13.45
N LEU A 35 8.51 -10.19 -14.25
CA LEU A 35 7.40 -10.28 -15.20
C LEU A 35 7.67 -11.28 -16.31
N THR A 36 8.90 -11.33 -16.84
CA THR A 36 9.30 -12.35 -17.84
C THR A 36 9.23 -13.77 -17.26
N GLU A 37 9.44 -13.93 -15.96
CA GLU A 37 9.27 -15.22 -15.25
C GLU A 37 7.81 -15.50 -14.83
N ARG A 38 6.86 -14.70 -15.35
CA ARG A 38 5.41 -14.72 -15.04
C ARG A 38 5.12 -14.63 -13.53
N ILE A 39 5.84 -13.77 -12.82
CA ILE A 39 5.66 -13.56 -11.37
C ILE A 39 4.73 -12.39 -11.14
N LYS A 40 3.69 -12.60 -10.32
CA LYS A 40 2.70 -11.56 -10.04
C LYS A 40 3.23 -10.55 -9.01
N PRO A 41 3.29 -9.25 -9.33
CA PRO A 41 3.75 -8.25 -8.37
C PRO A 41 2.62 -7.73 -7.48
N VAL A 42 2.98 -7.39 -6.24
CA VAL A 42 2.31 -6.40 -5.40
C VAL A 42 3.33 -5.34 -5.02
N MET A 43 2.89 -4.13 -4.70
CA MET A 43 3.81 -3.01 -4.50
C MET A 43 3.63 -2.35 -3.14
N THR A 44 4.73 -1.85 -2.58
CA THR A 44 4.66 -0.87 -1.49
C THR A 44 5.48 0.38 -1.77
N VAL A 45 4.84 1.54 -1.57
CA VAL A 45 5.52 2.83 -1.47
C VAL A 45 6.04 2.96 -0.03
N ASN A 46 7.35 2.94 0.14
CA ASN A 46 8.04 2.85 1.42
C ASN A 46 8.76 4.17 1.76
N LYS A 47 9.19 4.30 3.02
CA LYS A 47 9.84 5.49 3.61
C LYS A 47 8.92 6.71 3.75
N LEU A 48 7.63 6.46 3.97
CA LEU A 48 6.65 7.53 4.23
C LEU A 48 7.04 8.42 5.42
N ASP A 49 7.82 7.92 6.37
CA ASP A 49 8.36 8.72 7.47
C ASP A 49 9.13 9.95 7.00
N ARG A 50 9.83 9.88 5.86
CA ARG A 50 10.52 11.03 5.26
C ARG A 50 9.54 12.11 4.81
N CYS A 51 8.41 11.74 4.21
CA CYS A 51 7.37 12.67 3.79
C CYS A 51 6.78 13.44 4.98
N PHE A 52 6.59 12.77 6.13
CA PHE A 52 6.01 13.38 7.32
C PHE A 52 7.02 14.15 8.18
N LEU A 53 8.22 13.60 8.38
CA LEU A 53 9.19 14.11 9.37
C LEU A 53 10.26 15.00 8.75
N GLU A 54 10.73 14.69 7.55
CA GLU A 54 11.83 15.41 6.89
C GLU A 54 11.29 16.49 5.96
N LEU A 55 10.43 16.10 5.01
CA LEU A 55 9.92 17.00 3.98
C LEU A 55 8.69 17.80 4.45
N GLN A 56 7.98 17.29 5.47
CA GLN A 56 6.74 17.87 6.00
C GLN A 56 5.70 18.21 4.94
N GLN A 57 5.60 17.37 3.90
CA GLN A 57 4.75 17.61 2.74
C GLN A 57 3.29 17.80 3.14
N ASP A 58 2.56 18.55 2.32
CA ASP A 58 1.12 18.63 2.43
C ASP A 58 0.49 17.35 1.83
N GLY A 59 -0.80 17.16 2.08
CA GLY A 59 -1.47 15.92 1.67
C GLY A 59 -1.55 15.76 0.16
N GLU A 60 -1.73 16.86 -0.58
CA GLU A 60 -1.87 16.80 -2.04
C GLU A 60 -0.52 16.51 -2.71
N ASP A 61 0.59 17.13 -2.28
CA ASP A 61 1.90 16.82 -2.83
C ASP A 61 2.29 15.36 -2.60
N MET A 62 1.99 14.82 -1.41
CA MET A 62 2.18 13.39 -1.11
C MET A 62 1.37 12.51 -2.05
N TYR A 63 0.08 12.80 -2.22
CA TYR A 63 -0.79 12.03 -3.12
C TYR A 63 -0.26 12.06 -4.56
N GLN A 64 0.06 13.25 -5.07
CA GLN A 64 0.55 13.41 -6.45
C GLN A 64 1.88 12.69 -6.65
N ALA A 65 2.79 12.73 -5.68
CA ALA A 65 4.03 11.97 -5.72
C ALA A 65 3.77 10.46 -5.76
N PHE A 66 2.90 9.95 -4.89
CA PHE A 66 2.59 8.52 -4.86
C PHE A 66 1.87 8.05 -6.14
N SER A 67 0.94 8.85 -6.67
CA SER A 67 0.26 8.55 -7.94
C SER A 67 1.27 8.41 -9.08
N ARG A 68 2.21 9.36 -9.21
CA ARG A 68 3.27 9.29 -10.23
C ARG A 68 4.18 8.07 -10.09
N ILE A 69 4.50 7.69 -8.85
CA ILE A 69 5.31 6.49 -8.57
C ILE A 69 4.58 5.23 -9.05
N ILE A 70 3.30 5.11 -8.72
CA ILE A 70 2.45 3.98 -9.11
C ILE A 70 2.23 3.95 -10.63
N GLU A 71 1.99 5.12 -11.25
CA GLU A 71 1.86 5.24 -12.70
C GLU A 71 3.14 4.82 -13.43
N THR A 72 4.31 5.28 -12.97
CA THR A 72 5.61 4.86 -13.54
C THR A 72 5.80 3.35 -13.43
N ALA A 73 5.48 2.76 -12.28
CA ALA A 73 5.57 1.30 -12.10
C ALA A 73 4.60 0.55 -13.04
N ASN A 74 3.37 1.04 -13.19
CA ASN A 74 2.39 0.46 -14.09
C ASN A 74 2.78 0.58 -15.57
N VAL A 75 3.43 1.66 -15.99
CA VAL A 75 3.97 1.78 -17.35
C VAL A 75 4.98 0.67 -17.64
N ILE A 76 5.87 0.38 -16.68
CA ILE A 76 6.83 -0.74 -16.80
C ILE A 76 6.07 -2.06 -16.84
N MET A 77 5.13 -2.30 -15.92
CA MET A 77 4.36 -3.55 -15.86
C MET A 77 3.57 -3.81 -17.15
N ALA A 78 2.90 -2.79 -17.68
CA ALA A 78 2.14 -2.87 -18.93
C ALA A 78 3.04 -3.11 -20.16
N THR A 79 4.29 -2.62 -20.15
CA THR A 79 5.24 -2.85 -21.25
C THR A 79 5.68 -4.32 -21.35
N TYR A 80 5.68 -5.05 -20.24
CA TYR A 80 6.08 -6.47 -20.17
C TYR A 80 4.91 -7.39 -19.82
N GLN A 81 3.69 -7.00 -20.19
CA GLN A 81 2.51 -7.82 -19.96
C GLN A 81 2.59 -9.12 -20.76
N ASP A 82 2.23 -10.23 -20.11
CA ASP A 82 2.09 -11.56 -20.70
C ASP A 82 0.62 -11.99 -20.56
N ASP A 83 0.00 -12.42 -21.65
CA ASP A 83 -1.42 -12.81 -21.68
C ASP A 83 -1.73 -13.96 -20.72
N GLN A 84 -0.77 -14.85 -20.46
CA GLN A 84 -0.92 -15.97 -19.52
C GLN A 84 -0.88 -15.50 -18.06
N LEU A 85 -0.17 -14.42 -17.76
CA LEU A 85 -0.12 -13.82 -16.43
C LEU A 85 -1.37 -12.95 -16.15
N GLY A 86 -1.91 -12.32 -17.20
CA GLY A 86 -3.03 -11.38 -17.11
C GLY A 86 -2.60 -9.99 -16.63
N ASP A 87 -3.52 -9.27 -15.95
CA ASP A 87 -3.27 -7.92 -15.43
C ASP A 87 -2.24 -7.95 -14.28
N ALA A 88 -1.01 -7.57 -14.60
CA ALA A 88 0.09 -7.43 -13.66
C ALA A 88 0.22 -6.02 -13.06
N CYS A 89 -0.63 -5.06 -13.47
CA CYS A 89 -0.58 -3.70 -12.94
C CYS A 89 -1.08 -3.65 -11.48
N VAL A 90 -0.64 -2.62 -10.77
CA VAL A 90 -0.97 -2.38 -9.36
C VAL A 90 -1.84 -1.13 -9.19
N TYR A 91 -2.82 -1.26 -8.31
CA TYR A 91 -3.89 -0.30 -8.05
C TYR A 91 -4.16 -0.21 -6.54
N PRO A 92 -4.01 0.98 -5.92
CA PRO A 92 -4.32 1.16 -4.50
C PRO A 92 -5.76 0.84 -4.13
N GLU A 93 -6.72 1.22 -4.98
CA GLU A 93 -8.14 0.97 -4.78
C GLU A 93 -8.52 -0.51 -4.88
N LYS A 94 -7.70 -1.33 -5.53
CA LYS A 94 -7.85 -2.79 -5.56
C LYS A 94 -7.06 -3.51 -4.45
N GLY A 95 -6.33 -2.78 -3.59
CA GLY A 95 -5.58 -3.36 -2.48
C GLY A 95 -4.17 -3.86 -2.81
N THR A 96 -3.76 -3.84 -4.08
CA THR A 96 -2.43 -4.31 -4.55
C THR A 96 -1.27 -3.36 -4.25
N VAL A 97 -1.55 -2.17 -3.69
CA VAL A 97 -0.54 -1.19 -3.27
C VAL A 97 -0.68 -0.90 -1.77
N ALA A 98 0.41 -1.06 -1.04
CA ALA A 98 0.54 -0.65 0.35
C ALA A 98 1.41 0.61 0.48
N PHE A 99 1.15 1.40 1.51
CA PHE A 99 1.94 2.56 1.90
C PHE A 99 2.62 2.25 3.24
N SER A 100 3.93 2.40 3.32
CA SER A 100 4.72 1.89 4.45
C SER A 100 5.84 2.83 4.90
N ALA A 101 6.20 2.69 6.17
CA ALA A 101 7.44 3.20 6.73
C ALA A 101 8.13 2.06 7.48
N GLY A 102 8.89 1.25 6.74
CA GLY A 102 9.54 0.05 7.26
C GLY A 102 10.45 0.33 8.47
N LEU A 103 11.11 1.50 8.52
CA LEU A 103 11.94 1.93 9.65
C LEU A 103 11.15 2.00 10.97
N HIS A 104 9.88 2.37 10.89
CA HIS A 104 9.00 2.50 12.05
C HIS A 104 8.04 1.32 12.21
N GLY A 105 7.99 0.40 11.24
CA GLY A 105 7.21 -0.83 11.32
C GLY A 105 5.70 -0.62 11.22
N TRP A 106 5.26 0.40 10.49
CA TRP A 106 3.84 0.61 10.19
C TRP A 106 3.61 0.65 8.67
N ALA A 107 2.46 0.12 8.26
CA ALA A 107 2.02 0.13 6.87
C ALA A 107 0.49 0.05 6.80
N PHE A 108 -0.07 0.44 5.66
CA PHE A 108 -1.48 0.33 5.40
C PHE A 108 -1.78 0.10 3.91
N THR A 109 -2.87 -0.60 3.63
CA THR A 109 -3.56 -0.57 2.34
C THR A 109 -4.85 0.24 2.49
N LEU A 110 -5.52 0.54 1.39
CA LEU A 110 -6.81 1.23 1.45
C LEU A 110 -7.90 0.39 2.12
N ASN A 111 -7.80 -0.95 2.08
CA ASN A 111 -8.74 -1.87 2.73
C ASN A 111 -8.91 -1.56 4.22
N ARG A 112 -7.81 -1.26 4.93
CA ARG A 112 -7.84 -0.93 6.36
C ARG A 112 -8.69 0.32 6.63
N PHE A 113 -8.49 1.37 5.85
CA PHE A 113 -9.24 2.62 5.99
C PHE A 113 -10.67 2.49 5.48
N ALA A 114 -10.91 1.73 4.41
CA ALA A 114 -12.25 1.43 3.93
C ALA A 114 -13.07 0.68 4.98
N SER A 115 -12.50 -0.29 5.70
CA SER A 115 -13.16 -0.97 6.83
C SER A 115 -13.54 -0.02 7.97
N MET A 116 -12.71 0.99 8.24
CA MET A 116 -13.00 2.00 9.26
C MET A 116 -14.12 2.97 8.82
N TYR A 117 -14.07 3.43 7.57
CA TYR A 117 -14.97 4.48 7.08
C TYR A 117 -16.28 3.95 6.47
N SER A 118 -16.31 2.74 5.91
CA SER A 118 -17.52 2.09 5.38
C SER A 118 -18.66 2.10 6.39
N ARG A 119 -18.38 1.64 7.62
CA ARG A 119 -19.31 1.65 8.76
C ARG A 119 -19.76 3.06 9.13
N LYS A 120 -18.85 4.04 9.10
CA LYS A 120 -19.12 5.43 9.48
C LYS A 120 -20.01 6.15 8.47
N PHE A 121 -19.82 5.88 7.19
CA PHE A 121 -20.56 6.53 6.10
C PHE A 121 -21.75 5.70 5.59
N GLY A 122 -21.93 4.47 6.05
CA GLY A 122 -22.96 3.56 5.54
C GLY A 122 -22.75 3.21 4.07
N VAL A 123 -21.50 3.06 3.65
CA VAL A 123 -21.12 2.73 2.27
C VAL A 123 -20.46 1.36 2.26
N GLU A 124 -20.75 0.57 1.25
CA GLU A 124 -20.11 -0.73 1.01
C GLU A 124 -18.57 -0.60 0.96
N HIS A 125 -17.84 -1.62 1.41
CA HIS A 125 -16.39 -1.61 1.60
C HIS A 125 -15.63 -1.39 0.29
N GLU A 126 -15.91 -2.14 -0.76
CA GLU A 126 -15.25 -2.00 -2.06
C GLU A 126 -15.48 -0.61 -2.65
N LYS A 127 -16.73 -0.12 -2.57
CA LYS A 127 -17.08 1.24 -3.00
C LYS A 127 -16.37 2.31 -2.18
N MET A 128 -16.09 2.05 -0.90
CA MET A 128 -15.29 2.95 -0.07
C MET A 128 -13.81 2.91 -0.48
N CYS A 129 -13.23 1.73 -0.77
CA CYS A 129 -11.88 1.61 -1.32
C CYS A 129 -11.72 2.44 -2.59
N SER A 130 -12.63 2.31 -3.55
CA SER A 130 -12.60 3.12 -4.79
C SER A 130 -12.75 4.62 -4.58
N ARG A 131 -13.35 5.06 -3.46
CA ARG A 131 -13.49 6.47 -3.11
C ARG A 131 -12.27 7.06 -2.40
N LEU A 132 -11.43 6.21 -1.79
CA LEU A 132 -10.26 6.66 -1.03
C LEU A 132 -9.05 7.00 -1.92
N TRP A 133 -9.09 6.64 -3.20
CA TRP A 133 -8.04 6.92 -4.18
C TRP A 133 -8.58 7.66 -5.40
N GLY A 134 -7.71 8.24 -6.22
CA GLY A 134 -8.09 8.93 -7.45
C GLY A 134 -8.65 10.33 -7.22
N ASP A 135 -9.28 10.85 -8.26
CA ASP A 135 -10.00 12.13 -8.25
C ASP A 135 -11.36 12.02 -7.55
N ASN A 136 -11.32 11.62 -6.27
CA ASN A 136 -12.46 11.60 -5.38
C ASN A 136 -12.24 12.64 -4.28
N PHE A 137 -13.14 13.60 -4.19
CA PHE A 137 -13.09 14.72 -3.26
C PHE A 137 -14.30 14.66 -2.32
N PHE A 138 -14.08 15.03 -1.06
CA PHE A 138 -15.13 15.09 -0.04
C PHE A 138 -15.24 16.50 0.52
N ASN A 139 -16.43 17.09 0.41
CA ASN A 139 -16.76 18.35 1.07
C ASN A 139 -17.40 18.03 2.43
N LYS A 140 -16.72 18.41 3.51
CA LYS A 140 -17.19 18.15 4.89
C LYS A 140 -18.43 18.95 5.27
N ALA A 141 -18.54 20.19 4.78
CA ALA A 141 -19.66 21.06 5.10
C ALA A 141 -20.95 20.50 4.48
N GLU A 142 -20.87 20.08 3.22
CA GLU A 142 -22.01 19.52 2.49
C GLU A 142 -22.19 18.01 2.68
N LYS A 143 -21.19 17.31 3.22
CA LYS A 143 -21.11 15.85 3.32
C LYS A 143 -21.29 15.15 1.97
N LYS A 144 -20.77 15.75 0.89
CA LYS A 144 -20.93 15.27 -0.49
C LYS A 144 -19.59 14.83 -1.09
N TRP A 145 -19.69 13.81 -1.95
CA TRP A 145 -18.60 13.34 -2.79
C TRP A 145 -18.65 14.04 -4.14
N SER A 146 -17.48 14.36 -4.69
CA SER A 146 -17.32 14.95 -6.02
C SER A 146 -16.17 14.27 -6.75
N LYS A 147 -16.28 14.15 -8.07
CA LYS A 147 -15.17 13.72 -8.95
C LYS A 147 -14.29 14.88 -9.44
N LYS A 148 -14.67 16.11 -9.09
CA LYS A 148 -13.96 17.33 -9.47
C LYS A 148 -13.53 18.07 -8.23
N ALA A 149 -12.32 18.62 -8.27
CA ALA A 149 -11.87 19.57 -7.27
C ALA A 149 -12.85 20.75 -7.23
N SER A 150 -13.25 21.15 -6.02
CA SER A 150 -14.17 22.26 -5.79
C SER A 150 -13.70 23.05 -4.59
N SER A 151 -14.13 24.32 -4.47
CA SER A 151 -13.92 25.10 -3.26
C SER A 151 -14.48 24.34 -2.05
N GLY A 152 -13.63 24.06 -1.06
CA GLY A 152 -13.99 23.30 0.15
C GLY A 152 -14.00 21.77 0.01
N GLY A 153 -13.77 21.21 -1.18
CA GLY A 153 -13.61 19.77 -1.40
C GLY A 153 -12.14 19.37 -1.25
N VAL A 154 -11.84 18.46 -0.33
CA VAL A 154 -10.49 17.91 -0.15
C VAL A 154 -10.44 16.50 -0.72
N ARG A 155 -9.35 16.14 -1.39
CA ARG A 155 -9.16 14.77 -1.90
C ARG A 155 -9.28 13.77 -0.77
N ALA A 156 -9.99 12.68 -1.03
CA ALA A 156 -10.36 11.69 -0.01
C ALA A 156 -9.13 11.06 0.66
N PHE A 157 -8.11 10.71 -0.13
CA PHE A 157 -6.83 10.21 0.39
C PHE A 157 -6.20 11.20 1.38
N CYS A 158 -6.13 12.48 1.01
CA CYS A 158 -5.56 13.54 1.82
C CYS A 158 -6.34 13.74 3.13
N GLU A 159 -7.67 13.77 3.06
CA GLU A 159 -8.53 14.06 4.21
C GLU A 159 -8.69 12.87 5.17
N PHE A 160 -8.83 11.66 4.65
CA PHE A 160 -9.21 10.49 5.45
C PHE A 160 -8.02 9.59 5.82
N ILE A 161 -6.88 9.73 5.15
CA ILE A 161 -5.71 8.89 5.39
C ILE A 161 -4.53 9.75 5.86
N ILE A 162 -4.07 10.68 5.03
CA ILE A 162 -2.86 11.46 5.34
C ILE A 162 -3.06 12.37 6.55
N LYS A 163 -4.18 13.08 6.63
CA LYS A 163 -4.44 14.02 7.72
C LYS A 163 -4.52 13.35 9.11
N PRO A 164 -5.22 12.23 9.33
CA PRO A 164 -5.15 11.51 10.60
C PRO A 164 -3.74 11.03 10.96
N ILE A 165 -2.96 10.50 10.00
CA ILE A 165 -1.58 10.07 10.23
C ILE A 165 -0.72 11.27 10.64
N LYS A 166 -0.78 12.36 9.89
CA LYS A 166 -0.05 13.61 10.16
C LYS A 166 -0.40 14.15 11.55
N ARG A 167 -1.68 14.18 11.92
CA ARG A 167 -2.13 14.63 13.24
C ARG A 167 -1.59 13.76 14.38
N ILE A 168 -1.56 12.44 14.22
CA ILE A 168 -0.97 11.52 15.21
C ILE A 168 0.53 11.79 15.37
N ILE A 169 1.25 11.95 14.26
CA ILE A 169 2.68 12.25 14.26
C ILE A 169 2.96 13.59 14.95
N GLU A 170 2.24 14.65 14.59
CA GLU A 170 2.38 15.99 15.19
C GLU A 170 2.15 15.97 16.70
N LEU A 171 1.09 15.29 17.16
CA LEU A 171 0.76 15.19 18.58
C LEU A 171 1.81 14.40 19.36
N ALA A 172 2.31 13.30 18.80
CA ALA A 172 3.35 12.49 19.42
C ALA A 172 4.69 13.24 19.49
N MET A 173 5.07 13.94 18.41
CA MET A 173 6.32 14.70 18.32
C MET A 173 6.30 15.97 19.18
N SER A 174 5.12 16.52 19.48
CA SER A 174 4.94 17.70 20.34
C SER A 174 4.64 17.35 21.81
N ASP A 175 4.79 16.08 22.20
CA ASP A 175 4.52 15.55 23.55
C ASP A 175 3.11 15.88 24.09
N LYS A 176 2.12 16.04 23.20
CA LYS A 176 0.71 16.28 23.53
C LYS A 176 -0.02 14.96 23.81
N VAL A 177 0.46 14.20 24.79
CA VAL A 177 0.02 12.82 25.09
C VAL A 177 -1.47 12.72 25.41
N ASP A 178 -2.03 13.72 26.10
CA ASP A 178 -3.47 13.74 26.44
C ASP A 178 -4.37 13.93 25.21
N GLU A 179 -4.02 14.88 24.33
CA GLU A 179 -4.72 15.09 23.06
C GLU A 179 -4.58 13.86 22.16
N LEU A 180 -3.39 13.26 22.11
CA LEU A 180 -3.13 12.02 21.37
C LEU A 180 -3.99 10.87 21.89
N SER A 181 -4.06 10.69 23.21
CA SER A 181 -4.86 9.63 23.83
C SER A 181 -6.35 9.79 23.51
N LYS A 182 -6.87 11.03 23.50
CA LYS A 182 -8.26 11.32 23.08
C LYS A 182 -8.49 10.98 21.61
N LEU A 183 -7.56 11.34 20.73
CA LEU A 183 -7.65 11.00 19.31
C LEU A 183 -7.63 9.48 19.09
N LEU A 184 -6.72 8.77 19.74
CA LEU A 184 -6.61 7.30 19.64
C LEU A 184 -7.86 6.61 20.17
N ALA A 185 -8.45 7.10 21.27
CA ALA A 185 -9.71 6.57 21.79
C ALA A 185 -10.85 6.67 20.75
N SER A 186 -10.91 7.76 19.98
CA SER A 186 -11.88 7.92 18.89
C SER A 186 -11.68 6.93 17.73
N LEU A 187 -10.47 6.37 17.61
CA LEU A 187 -10.10 5.33 16.64
C LEU A 187 -10.21 3.91 17.24
N GLY A 188 -10.73 3.79 18.48
CA GLY A 188 -10.85 2.51 19.19
C GLY A 188 -9.54 1.98 19.78
N LEU A 189 -8.52 2.83 19.93
CA LEU A 189 -7.20 2.47 20.45
C LEU A 189 -7.00 3.00 21.86
N LYS A 190 -6.32 2.22 22.70
CA LYS A 190 -5.92 2.61 24.06
C LYS A 190 -4.43 2.39 24.26
N LEU A 191 -3.76 3.40 24.83
CA LEU A 191 -2.36 3.28 25.25
C LEU A 191 -2.27 2.69 26.67
N THR A 192 -1.31 1.80 26.90
CA THR A 192 -0.95 1.35 28.26
C THR A 192 -0.23 2.48 29.01
N THR A 193 -0.01 2.29 30.32
CA THR A 193 0.72 3.26 31.14
C THR A 193 2.15 3.45 30.62
N GLU A 194 2.84 2.35 30.34
CA GLU A 194 4.22 2.36 29.84
C GLU A 194 4.33 3.01 28.46
N GLU A 195 3.33 2.78 27.59
CA GLU A 195 3.27 3.42 26.28
C GLU A 195 3.07 4.94 26.39
N LYS A 196 2.36 5.42 27.42
CA LYS A 196 2.17 6.85 27.67
C LYS A 196 3.41 7.51 28.25
N ASP A 197 4.37 6.76 28.77
CA ASP A 197 5.66 7.30 29.26
C ASP A 197 6.66 7.53 28.12
N LEU A 198 6.43 6.92 26.95
CA LEU A 198 7.20 7.21 25.74
C LEU A 198 6.99 8.67 25.31
N ARG A 199 8.01 9.25 24.67
CA ARG A 199 7.99 10.61 24.14
C ARG A 199 8.40 10.62 22.68
N GLN A 200 8.00 11.65 21.94
CA GLN A 200 8.45 11.94 20.58
C GLN A 200 8.50 10.70 19.66
N LYS A 201 9.67 10.41 19.03
CA LYS A 201 9.84 9.31 18.07
C LYS A 201 9.46 7.93 18.64
N PRO A 202 9.92 7.52 19.84
CA PRO A 202 9.43 6.29 20.48
C PRO A 202 7.90 6.20 20.61
N LEU A 203 7.25 7.28 21.06
CA LEU A 203 5.80 7.33 21.20
C LEU A 203 5.10 7.22 19.84
N MET A 204 5.53 8.03 18.87
CA MET A 204 5.02 8.01 17.49
C MET A 204 5.12 6.61 16.89
N LYS A 205 6.31 5.99 16.97
CA LYS A 205 6.55 4.63 16.46
C LYS A 205 5.57 3.65 17.09
N ARG A 206 5.47 3.63 18.42
CA ARG A 206 4.62 2.68 19.14
C ARG A 206 3.14 2.84 18.79
N VAL A 207 2.67 4.08 18.69
CA VAL A 207 1.28 4.43 18.34
C VAL A 207 0.95 3.98 16.93
N LEU A 208 1.80 4.30 15.95
CA LEU A 208 1.57 3.92 14.55
C LEU A 208 1.62 2.41 14.34
N GLN A 209 2.55 1.70 15.01
CA GLN A 209 2.58 0.24 15.00
C GLN A 209 1.29 -0.38 15.56
N LYS A 210 0.69 0.24 16.58
CA LYS A 210 -0.55 -0.24 17.19
C LYS A 210 -1.78 0.05 16.33
N TRP A 211 -1.77 1.14 15.58
CA TRP A 211 -2.89 1.54 14.73
C TRP A 211 -2.86 0.88 13.34
N LEU A 212 -1.68 0.88 12.72
CA LEU A 212 -1.39 0.44 11.35
C LEU A 212 -0.22 -0.57 11.34
N PRO A 213 -0.38 -1.75 11.97
CA PRO A 213 0.67 -2.77 12.02
C PRO A 213 1.05 -3.23 10.61
N ALA A 214 2.35 -3.17 10.31
CA ALA A 214 2.84 -3.45 8.96
C ALA A 214 2.63 -4.90 8.53
N ASP A 215 2.80 -5.85 9.45
CA ASP A 215 2.56 -7.27 9.23
C ASP A 215 1.13 -7.53 8.76
N GLN A 216 0.12 -6.94 9.41
CA GLN A 216 -1.27 -7.15 9.01
C GLN A 216 -1.55 -6.59 7.61
N ALA A 217 -1.08 -5.38 7.31
CA ALA A 217 -1.34 -4.75 6.02
C ALA A 217 -0.63 -5.49 4.87
N LEU A 218 0.63 -5.87 5.05
CA LEU A 218 1.41 -6.53 4.02
C LEU A 218 1.00 -7.99 3.83
N LEU A 219 0.75 -8.73 4.91
CA LEU A 219 0.30 -10.13 4.80
C LEU A 219 -1.10 -10.22 4.19
N GLU A 220 -2.04 -9.35 4.58
CA GLU A 220 -3.36 -9.29 3.95
C GLU A 220 -3.25 -9.04 2.45
N MET A 221 -2.43 -8.05 2.03
CA MET A 221 -2.19 -7.75 0.62
C MET A 221 -1.61 -8.96 -0.13
N MET A 222 -0.60 -9.62 0.43
CA MET A 222 0.03 -10.78 -0.21
C MET A 222 -0.96 -11.94 -0.36
N VAL A 223 -1.70 -12.27 0.71
CA VAL A 223 -2.66 -13.38 0.71
C VAL A 223 -3.80 -13.15 -0.28
N LEU A 224 -4.27 -11.92 -0.43
CA LEU A 224 -5.40 -11.60 -1.31
C LEU A 224 -5.00 -11.51 -2.79
N HIS A 225 -3.74 -11.17 -3.10
CA HIS A 225 -3.36 -10.80 -4.46
C HIS A 225 -2.31 -11.69 -5.11
N LEU A 226 -1.48 -12.38 -4.32
CA LEU A 226 -0.51 -13.34 -4.85
C LEU A 226 -1.19 -14.70 -5.08
N PRO A 227 -0.86 -15.39 -6.17
CA PRO A 227 -1.44 -16.69 -6.48
C PRO A 227 -0.92 -17.76 -5.53
N SER A 228 -1.72 -18.79 -5.29
CA SER A 228 -1.21 -20.05 -4.74
C SER A 228 -0.35 -20.76 -5.79
N PRO A 229 0.60 -21.63 -5.38
CA PRO A 229 1.40 -22.41 -6.33
C PRO A 229 0.54 -23.22 -7.32
N ALA A 230 -0.56 -23.81 -6.85
CA ALA A 230 -1.50 -24.56 -7.70
C ALA A 230 -2.19 -23.69 -8.77
N THR A 231 -2.38 -22.40 -8.52
CA THR A 231 -2.88 -21.46 -9.53
C THR A 231 -1.74 -20.99 -10.44
N ALA A 232 -0.57 -20.69 -9.88
CA ALA A 232 0.59 -20.20 -10.60
C ALA A 232 1.13 -21.21 -11.62
N GLN A 233 1.26 -22.48 -11.21
CA GLN A 233 1.81 -23.53 -12.05
C GLN A 233 1.04 -23.73 -13.36
N LYS A 234 -0.28 -23.46 -13.38
CA LYS A 234 -1.10 -23.59 -14.60
C LYS A 234 -0.62 -22.73 -15.77
N TYR A 235 -0.07 -21.54 -15.48
CA TYR A 235 0.45 -20.63 -16.50
C TYR A 235 1.99 -20.54 -16.49
N ARG A 236 2.65 -21.17 -15.51
CA ARG A 236 4.13 -21.20 -15.41
C ARG A 236 4.76 -22.52 -15.83
N ALA A 237 4.00 -23.62 -15.90
CA ALA A 237 4.52 -24.92 -16.30
C ALA A 237 5.19 -24.87 -17.68
N GLU A 238 4.55 -24.23 -18.66
CA GLU A 238 5.12 -24.00 -20.00
C GLU A 238 6.50 -23.33 -19.97
N LEU A 239 6.72 -22.42 -19.02
CA LEU A 239 7.97 -21.68 -18.88
C LEU A 239 9.04 -22.47 -18.13
N LEU A 240 8.63 -23.25 -17.13
CA LEU A 240 9.55 -23.92 -16.18
C LEU A 240 9.89 -25.35 -16.60
N TYR A 241 8.98 -26.04 -17.29
CA TYR A 241 9.14 -27.43 -17.68
C TYR A 241 9.64 -27.55 -19.11
N GLU A 242 10.82 -28.17 -19.28
CA GLU A 242 11.48 -28.31 -20.58
C GLU A 242 10.98 -29.52 -21.39
N GLY A 243 10.14 -30.37 -20.80
CA GLY A 243 9.58 -31.56 -21.46
C GLY A 243 8.31 -31.27 -22.28
N PRO A 244 7.72 -32.31 -22.89
CA PRO A 244 6.46 -32.19 -23.61
C PRO A 244 5.33 -31.70 -22.70
N GLN A 245 4.49 -30.79 -23.20
CA GLN A 245 3.39 -30.22 -22.42
C GLN A 245 2.24 -31.22 -22.15
N ASP A 246 2.19 -32.31 -22.92
CA ASP A 246 1.30 -33.45 -22.72
C ASP A 246 1.90 -34.53 -21.81
N ASP A 247 3.11 -34.32 -21.25
CA ASP A 247 3.69 -35.21 -20.26
C ASP A 247 2.82 -35.25 -19.00
N VAL A 248 2.67 -36.44 -18.42
CA VAL A 248 1.96 -36.67 -17.15
C VAL A 248 2.55 -35.82 -16.03
N CYS A 249 3.86 -35.56 -16.05
CA CYS A 249 4.53 -34.70 -15.07
C CYS A 249 4.20 -33.22 -15.23
N CYS A 250 3.93 -32.75 -16.45
CA CYS A 250 3.58 -31.36 -16.74
C CYS A 250 2.11 -31.05 -16.45
N THR A 251 1.24 -32.06 -16.59
CA THR A 251 -0.22 -31.94 -16.49
C THR A 251 -0.78 -32.32 -15.11
N ALA A 252 0.06 -32.86 -14.22
CA ALA A 252 -0.27 -33.19 -12.84
C ALA A 252 -0.42 -31.95 -11.94
#